data_AF-A0A7D5N2C7-F1
#
_entry.id   AF-A0A7D5N2C7-F1
#
_cell.length_a   1.000
_cell.length_b   1.000
_cell.length_c   1.000
_cell.angle_alpha   90.00
_cell.angle_beta   90.00
_cell.angle_gamma   90.00
#
_symmetry.space_group_name_H-M   'P 1'
#
loop_
_entity.id
_entity.type
_entity.pdbx_description
1 polymer ?
#
loop_
_entity_poly.entity_id
_entity_poly.type
_entity_poly.pdbx_seq_one_letter_code
_entity_poly.pdbx_strand_id
1 'polypeptide(L)'
;MAIIYFTAAAKSNDLKIRNKSLLALKELQKPVAKVTIATKTIPANLTDSELNQFYQIKDINPEKAKLILLKILTREPDNVTALKELGYLYLQENDNENAYAVFKQVYAITHDYPIAAQLGYIADKLNYQHQAYKYFATASHTSDPKLKLISNNAMTNLAGWNTRFLPDPYFIDYYFSPLYFSRFDLGIFPLNARIGVYLDQHHQVELYGGMRATRDDRTSGSAISPQIYEDNVAVFSIGSRYQPFRRIPVSFYGEIGRGYDLIYRFRDRWRSDIRGGLLSGAIWGKNLFRWFQFSL
;
A
#
# COMPACT_ATOMS: atom_id res chain seq x y z
N MET A 1 13.27 27.88 -19.23
CA MET A 1 11.86 27.83 -19.72
C MET A 1 11.06 29.10 -19.40
N ALA A 2 10.98 29.57 -18.14
CA ALA A 2 10.14 30.72 -17.77
C ALA A 2 10.45 32.06 -18.48
N ILE A 3 11.74 32.38 -18.70
CA ILE A 3 12.15 33.65 -19.34
C ILE A 3 11.57 33.80 -20.76
N ILE A 4 11.53 32.71 -21.53
CA ILE A 4 11.04 32.70 -22.92
C ILE A 4 9.55 33.09 -22.98
N TYR A 5 8.74 32.54 -22.07
CA TYR A 5 7.31 32.84 -21.99
C TYR A 5 7.05 34.30 -21.56
N PHE A 6 7.79 34.82 -20.58
CA PHE A 6 7.63 36.22 -20.17
C PHE A 6 8.14 37.21 -21.22
N THR A 7 9.18 36.88 -21.99
CA THR A 7 9.60 37.71 -23.14
C THR A 7 8.59 37.75 -24.27
N ALA A 8 7.87 36.65 -24.52
CA ALA A 8 6.78 36.64 -25.50
C ALA A 8 5.58 37.47 -24.99
N ALA A 9 5.20 37.31 -23.72
CA ALA A 9 4.10 38.05 -23.10
C ALA A 9 4.37 39.57 -22.97
N ALA A 10 5.63 39.97 -22.82
CA ALA A 10 6.04 41.39 -22.77
C ALA A 10 5.86 42.14 -24.10
N LYS A 11 5.67 41.41 -25.21
CA LYS A 11 5.36 41.98 -26.54
C LYS A 11 3.85 42.06 -26.82
N SER A 12 3.00 41.68 -25.87
CA SER A 12 1.54 41.76 -26.01
C SER A 12 1.04 43.21 -26.12
N ASN A 13 -0.01 43.43 -26.92
CA ASN A 13 -0.73 44.71 -27.01
C ASN A 13 -1.62 44.99 -25.78
N ASP A 14 -1.85 44.00 -24.92
CA ASP A 14 -2.54 44.19 -23.65
C ASP A 14 -1.60 44.79 -22.60
N LEU A 15 -1.88 46.04 -22.22
CA LEU A 15 -1.13 46.82 -21.22
C LEU A 15 -0.98 46.10 -19.87
N LYS A 16 -2.01 45.37 -19.40
CA LYS A 16 -1.94 44.66 -18.11
C LYS A 16 -1.00 43.46 -18.20
N ILE A 17 -1.08 42.70 -19.29
CA ILE A 17 -0.23 41.51 -19.51
C ILE A 17 1.22 41.94 -19.73
N ARG A 18 1.43 42.97 -20.54
CA ARG A 18 2.75 43.57 -20.78
C ARG A 18 3.39 44.07 -19.49
N ASN A 19 2.67 44.82 -18.67
CA ASN A 19 3.23 45.37 -17.42
C ASN A 19 3.57 44.26 -16.41
N LYS A 20 2.72 43.24 -16.28
CA LYS A 20 3.02 42.10 -15.39
C LYS A 20 4.20 41.27 -15.86
N SER A 21 4.30 41.02 -17.16
CA SER A 21 5.41 40.24 -17.74
C SER A 21 6.74 41.01 -17.68
N LEU A 22 6.73 42.32 -17.89
CA LEU A 22 7.92 43.17 -17.66
C LEU A 22 8.36 43.18 -16.20
N LEU A 23 7.41 43.20 -15.24
CA LEU A 23 7.71 43.11 -13.82
C LEU A 23 8.32 41.75 -13.46
N ALA A 24 7.75 40.66 -13.98
CA ALA A 24 8.29 39.31 -13.79
C ALA A 24 9.68 39.12 -14.42
N LEU A 25 9.92 39.70 -15.61
CA LEU A 25 11.25 39.71 -16.22
C LEU A 25 12.26 40.49 -15.39
N LYS A 26 11.85 41.63 -14.81
CA LYS A 26 12.71 42.41 -13.91
C LYS A 26 13.09 41.63 -12.66
N GLU A 27 12.16 40.87 -12.07
CA GLU A 27 12.44 39.99 -10.93
C GLU A 27 13.34 38.80 -11.30
N LEU A 28 13.15 38.22 -12.48
CA LEU A 28 13.98 37.11 -12.98
C LEU A 28 15.38 37.55 -13.43
N GLN A 29 15.55 38.83 -13.80
CA GLN A 29 16.81 39.46 -14.18
C GLN A 29 17.51 40.16 -13.02
N LYS A 30 16.87 40.28 -11.85
CA LYS A 30 17.62 40.62 -10.64
C LYS A 30 18.73 39.58 -10.54
N PRO A 31 20.00 40.00 -10.42
CA PRO A 31 21.04 39.05 -10.05
C PRO A 31 20.51 38.40 -8.78
N VAL A 32 20.30 37.07 -8.80
CA VAL A 32 20.20 36.30 -7.57
C VAL A 32 21.40 36.77 -6.81
N ALA A 33 21.17 37.55 -5.75
CA ALA A 33 22.26 38.04 -4.93
C ALA A 33 23.04 36.78 -4.63
N LYS A 34 24.28 36.70 -5.14
CA LYS A 34 25.22 35.73 -4.61
C LYS A 34 25.14 36.02 -3.14
N VAL A 35 24.49 35.13 -2.39
CA VAL A 35 24.59 35.12 -0.95
C VAL A 35 26.07 34.87 -0.78
N THR A 36 26.81 35.95 -0.63
CA THR A 36 28.14 35.93 -0.09
C THR A 36 27.87 35.52 1.34
N ILE A 37 27.69 34.21 1.54
CA ILE A 37 27.93 33.59 2.83
C ILE A 37 29.38 33.99 3.03
N ALA A 38 29.59 35.02 3.85
CA ALA A 38 30.88 35.22 4.47
C ALA A 38 31.22 33.85 5.03
N THR A 39 32.16 33.16 4.40
CA THR A 39 32.77 31.95 4.91
C THR A 39 33.50 32.38 6.16
N LYS A 40 32.73 32.60 7.22
CA LYS A 40 33.20 32.40 8.58
C LYS A 40 33.63 30.95 8.53
N THR A 41 34.94 30.74 8.39
CA THR A 41 35.57 29.43 8.49
C THR A 41 35.07 28.82 9.78
N ILE A 42 34.03 28.00 9.68
CA ILE A 42 33.59 27.13 10.75
C ILE A 42 34.82 26.24 10.97
N PRO A 43 35.41 26.22 12.17
CA PRO A 43 36.48 25.27 12.43
C PRO A 43 35.88 23.90 12.11
N ALA A 44 36.53 23.10 11.27
CA ALA A 44 36.07 21.75 10.93
C ALA A 44 35.72 20.93 12.20
N ASN A 45 36.33 21.29 13.35
CA ASN A 45 36.09 20.73 14.66
C ASN A 45 34.80 21.15 15.40
N LEU A 46 34.01 22.13 14.93
CA LEU A 46 32.83 22.59 15.69
C LEU A 46 31.70 21.54 15.69
N THR A 47 31.35 21.03 14.51
CA THR A 47 30.31 20.00 14.39
C THR A 47 30.77 18.70 15.07
N ASP A 48 32.04 18.32 14.95
CA ASP A 48 32.62 17.19 15.67
C ASP A 48 32.61 17.39 17.20
N SER A 49 32.91 18.61 17.67
CA SER A 49 32.82 18.94 19.10
C SER A 49 31.38 18.87 19.62
N GLU A 50 30.42 19.34 18.83
CA GLU A 50 29.00 19.27 19.20
C GLU A 50 28.47 17.84 19.16
N LEU A 51 28.88 17.01 18.19
CA LEU A 51 28.56 15.58 18.17
C LEU A 51 29.20 14.84 19.36
N ASN A 52 30.44 15.14 19.71
CA ASN A 52 31.09 14.58 20.91
C ASN A 52 30.32 14.97 22.18
N GLN A 53 29.90 16.22 22.30
CA GLN A 53 29.07 16.68 23.40
C GLN A 53 27.73 15.95 23.43
N PHE A 54 27.08 15.77 22.26
CA PHE A 54 25.86 14.98 22.11
C PHE A 54 26.05 13.56 22.66
N TYR A 55 27.08 12.84 22.24
CA TYR A 55 27.32 11.46 22.69
C TYR A 55 27.58 11.35 24.19
N GLN A 56 28.17 12.36 24.83
CA GLN A 56 28.37 12.39 26.28
C GLN A 56 27.07 12.57 27.07
N ILE A 57 26.08 13.26 26.49
CA ILE A 57 24.87 13.64 27.22
C ILE A 57 23.60 12.92 26.75
N LYS A 58 23.61 12.19 25.63
CA LYS A 58 22.41 11.57 25.06
C LYS A 58 21.66 10.68 26.04
N ASP A 59 22.39 9.94 26.88
CA ASP A 59 21.82 9.04 27.88
C ASP A 59 21.51 9.75 29.22
N ILE A 60 22.10 10.94 29.45
CA ILE A 60 21.96 11.71 30.71
C ILE A 60 20.83 12.73 30.59
N ASN A 61 20.72 13.40 29.44
CA ASN A 61 19.76 14.45 29.18
C ASN A 61 19.37 14.45 27.69
N PRO A 62 18.41 13.60 27.27
CA PRO A 62 18.03 13.44 25.87
C PRO A 62 17.46 14.74 25.26
N GLU A 63 16.76 15.56 26.05
CA GLU A 63 16.24 16.86 25.61
C GLU A 63 17.36 17.83 25.20
N LYS A 64 18.39 17.96 26.03
CA LYS A 64 19.57 18.79 25.68
C LYS A 64 20.33 18.19 24.50
N ALA A 65 20.43 16.86 24.42
CA ALA A 65 21.08 16.17 23.32
C ALA A 65 20.38 16.48 21.98
N LYS A 66 19.06 16.44 21.96
CA LYS A 66 18.22 16.81 20.82
C LYS A 66 18.44 18.26 20.38
N LEU A 67 18.54 19.20 21.32
CA LEU A 67 18.84 20.60 21.00
C LEU A 67 20.21 20.77 20.32
N ILE A 68 21.22 19.99 20.70
CA ILE A 68 22.54 20.00 20.04
C ILE A 68 22.39 19.54 18.58
N LEU A 69 21.69 18.43 18.34
CA LEU A 69 21.44 17.94 16.99
C LEU A 69 20.67 18.94 16.13
N LEU A 70 19.62 19.56 16.67
CA LEU A 70 18.87 20.60 15.97
C LEU A 70 19.75 21.82 15.63
N LYS A 71 20.66 22.19 16.53
CA LYS A 71 21.63 23.27 16.29
C LYS A 71 22.62 22.93 15.17
N ILE A 72 23.07 21.67 15.09
CA ILE A 72 23.88 21.19 13.95
C ILE A 72 23.06 21.28 12.66
N LEU A 73 21.85 20.72 12.65
CA LEU A 73 20.97 20.67 11.47
C LEU A 73 20.48 22.04 10.99
N THR A 74 20.46 23.05 11.87
CA THR A 74 20.18 24.44 11.47
C THR A 74 21.29 24.99 10.56
N ARG A 75 22.54 24.54 10.74
CA ARG A 75 23.70 24.97 9.94
C ARG A 75 23.98 24.01 8.78
N GLU A 76 23.77 22.73 9.01
CA GLU A 76 24.04 21.64 8.08
C GLU A 76 22.79 20.75 7.95
N PRO A 77 21.76 21.17 7.20
CA PRO A 77 20.49 20.44 7.10
C PRO A 77 20.63 19.02 6.59
N ASP A 78 21.63 18.77 5.73
CA ASP A 78 21.89 17.47 5.12
C ASP A 78 22.95 16.65 5.87
N ASN A 79 23.30 17.03 7.11
CA ASN A 79 24.26 16.26 7.91
C ASN A 79 23.67 14.90 8.30
N VAL A 80 24.06 13.87 7.54
CA VAL A 80 23.54 12.50 7.65
C VAL A 80 23.71 11.93 9.07
N THR A 81 24.84 12.21 9.74
CA THR A 81 25.09 11.72 11.10
C THR A 81 24.10 12.34 12.09
N ALA A 82 23.96 13.67 12.08
CA ALA A 82 23.03 14.36 12.96
C ALA A 82 21.57 13.98 12.68
N LEU A 83 21.19 13.80 11.42
CA LEU A 83 19.87 13.30 11.04
C LEU A 83 19.63 11.87 11.56
N LYS A 84 20.58 10.94 11.38
CA LYS A 84 20.44 9.56 11.89
C LYS A 84 20.27 9.54 13.40
N GLU A 85 21.11 10.26 14.14
CA GLU A 85 21.03 10.35 15.60
C GLU A 85 19.72 10.97 16.06
N LEU A 86 19.23 12.01 15.38
CA LEU A 86 17.94 12.63 15.68
C LEU A 86 16.79 11.65 15.43
N GLY A 87 16.85 10.88 14.33
CA GLY A 87 15.90 9.81 14.04
C GLY A 87 15.87 8.75 15.13
N TYR A 88 17.03 8.34 15.65
CA TYR A 88 17.10 7.37 16.75
C TYR A 88 16.53 7.92 18.07
N LEU A 89 16.79 9.18 18.41
CA LEU A 89 16.15 9.83 19.57
C LEU A 89 14.63 9.80 19.46
N TYR A 90 14.07 10.17 18.30
CA TYR A 90 12.63 10.11 18.09
C TYR A 90 12.06 8.69 18.25
N LEU A 91 12.78 7.66 17.81
CA LEU A 91 12.37 6.27 18.03
C LEU A 91 12.38 5.88 19.51
N GLN A 92 13.36 6.36 20.29
CA GLN A 92 13.40 6.14 21.75
C GLN A 92 12.24 6.84 22.45
N GLU A 93 11.81 8.00 21.96
CA GLU A 93 10.66 8.76 22.44
C GLU A 93 9.31 8.15 21.97
N ASN A 94 9.31 7.05 21.20
CA ASN A 94 8.15 6.49 20.49
C ASN A 94 7.48 7.47 19.50
N ASP A 95 8.15 8.55 19.12
CA ASP A 95 7.71 9.52 18.12
C ASP A 95 8.04 9.00 16.71
N ASN A 96 7.28 7.97 16.30
CA ASN A 96 7.52 7.28 15.04
C ASN A 96 7.30 8.19 13.82
N GLU A 97 6.44 9.21 13.91
CA GLU A 97 6.17 10.15 12.81
C GLU A 97 7.38 11.05 12.53
N ASN A 98 7.94 11.68 13.56
CA ASN A 98 9.14 12.50 13.39
C ASN A 98 10.37 11.64 13.03
N ALA A 99 10.48 10.44 13.59
CA ALA A 99 11.51 9.48 13.18
C ALA A 99 11.38 9.15 11.69
N TYR A 100 10.17 8.86 11.19
CA TYR A 100 9.92 8.57 9.79
C TYR A 100 10.32 9.75 8.88
N ALA A 101 9.97 10.98 9.26
CA ALA A 101 10.32 12.17 8.51
C ALA A 101 11.85 12.36 8.38
N VAL A 102 12.58 12.21 9.49
CA VAL A 102 14.04 12.38 9.51
C VAL A 102 14.75 11.24 8.75
N PHE A 103 14.38 9.98 8.99
CA PHE A 103 14.98 8.86 8.25
C PHE A 103 14.66 8.90 6.75
N LYS A 104 13.54 9.52 6.35
CA LYS A 104 13.22 9.74 4.94
C LYS A 104 14.18 10.76 4.29
N GLN A 105 14.59 11.80 5.04
CA GLN A 105 15.63 12.72 4.59
C GLN A 105 16.98 12.02 4.47
N VAL A 106 17.38 11.23 5.47
CA VAL A 106 18.59 10.40 5.43
C VAL A 106 18.59 9.53 4.18
N TYR A 107 17.48 8.83 3.91
CA TYR A 107 17.35 7.95 2.76
C TYR A 107 17.42 8.69 1.42
N ALA A 108 16.84 9.89 1.34
CA ALA A 108 16.91 10.73 0.13
C ALA A 108 18.35 11.18 -0.18
N ILE A 109 19.23 11.24 0.83
CA ILE A 109 20.64 11.59 0.65
C ILE A 109 21.45 10.34 0.32
N THR A 110 21.33 9.27 1.12
CA THR A 110 22.26 8.13 1.04
C THR A 110 21.80 7.02 0.12
N HIS A 111 20.49 6.83 -0.06
CA HIS A 111 19.89 5.69 -0.77
C HIS A 111 20.31 4.31 -0.23
N ASP A 112 20.73 4.25 1.04
CA ASP A 112 21.26 3.04 1.67
C ASP A 112 20.18 1.99 1.95
N TYR A 113 20.46 0.72 1.64
CA TYR A 113 19.55 -0.39 1.94
C TYR A 113 19.22 -0.56 3.44
N PRO A 114 20.17 -0.42 4.40
CA PRO A 114 19.83 -0.44 5.82
C PRO A 114 18.83 0.65 6.25
N ILE A 115 18.94 1.85 5.67
CA ILE A 115 18.00 2.95 5.97
C ILE A 115 16.64 2.67 5.34
N ALA A 116 16.60 2.09 4.13
CA ALA A 116 15.35 1.59 3.56
C ALA A 116 14.68 0.57 4.49
N ALA A 117 15.41 -0.42 5.01
CA ALA A 117 14.84 -1.39 5.95
C ALA A 117 14.32 -0.72 7.23
N GLN A 118 15.06 0.24 7.78
CA GLN A 118 14.63 1.02 8.95
C GLN A 118 13.32 1.77 8.66
N LEU A 119 13.22 2.46 7.51
CA LEU A 119 11.98 3.10 7.07
C LEU A 119 10.84 2.10 6.90
N GLY A 120 11.12 0.88 6.42
CA GLY A 120 10.17 -0.22 6.36
C GLY A 120 9.55 -0.53 7.72
N TYR A 121 10.39 -0.67 8.75
CA TYR A 121 9.92 -0.94 10.12
C TYR A 121 9.14 0.21 10.74
N ILE A 122 9.60 1.45 10.52
CA ILE A 122 8.90 2.63 11.05
C ILE A 122 7.54 2.79 10.37
N ALA A 123 7.49 2.63 9.04
CA ALA A 123 6.24 2.66 8.28
C ALA A 123 5.27 1.56 8.73
N ASP A 124 5.75 0.36 9.02
CA ASP A 124 4.91 -0.73 9.55
C ASP A 124 4.31 -0.37 10.92
N LYS A 125 5.12 0.19 11.84
CA LYS A 125 4.62 0.69 13.14
C LYS A 125 3.56 1.79 13.00
N LEU A 126 3.64 2.61 11.95
CA LEU A 126 2.67 3.67 11.64
C LEU A 126 1.44 3.16 10.87
N ASN A 127 1.34 1.86 10.59
CA ASN A 127 0.32 1.25 9.72
C ASN A 127 0.36 1.74 8.25
N TYR A 128 1.49 2.27 7.79
CA TYR A 128 1.75 2.62 6.39
C TYR A 128 2.22 1.38 5.61
N GLN A 129 1.38 0.34 5.57
CA GLN A 129 1.75 -1.01 5.12
C GLN A 129 2.29 -1.05 3.69
N HIS A 130 1.70 -0.27 2.78
CA HIS A 130 2.16 -0.22 1.39
C HIS A 130 3.55 0.42 1.27
N GLN A 131 3.82 1.50 2.02
CA GLN A 131 5.12 2.15 2.09
C GLN A 131 6.14 1.22 2.74
N ALA A 132 5.76 0.55 3.85
CA ALA A 132 6.59 -0.43 4.53
C ALA A 132 7.05 -1.53 3.56
N TYR A 133 6.12 -2.10 2.80
CA TYR A 133 6.41 -3.12 1.79
C TYR A 133 7.39 -2.60 0.74
N LYS A 134 7.18 -1.39 0.19
CA LYS A 134 8.10 -0.79 -0.80
C LYS A 134 9.51 -0.61 -0.27
N TYR A 135 9.64 -0.17 0.98
CA TYR A 135 10.94 0.00 1.62
C TYR A 135 11.65 -1.33 1.86
N PHE A 136 10.94 -2.37 2.33
CA PHE A 136 11.51 -3.70 2.47
C PHE A 136 11.85 -4.34 1.11
N ALA A 137 11.04 -4.13 0.09
CA ALA A 137 11.35 -4.57 -1.28
C ALA A 137 12.66 -3.93 -1.76
N THR A 138 12.83 -2.64 -1.51
CA THR A 138 14.08 -1.95 -1.84
C THR A 138 15.27 -2.51 -1.05
N ALA A 139 15.11 -2.70 0.27
CA ALA A 139 16.15 -3.26 1.12
C ALA A 139 16.54 -4.71 0.75
N SER A 140 15.63 -5.49 0.16
CA SER A 140 15.87 -6.87 -0.28
C SER A 140 16.86 -7.00 -1.44
N HIS A 141 17.17 -5.89 -2.14
CA HIS A 141 18.18 -5.85 -3.20
C HIS A 141 19.61 -5.75 -2.70
N THR A 142 19.82 -5.63 -1.38
CA THR A 142 21.15 -5.65 -0.77
C THR A 142 21.91 -6.95 -1.04
N SER A 143 23.24 -6.85 -1.08
CA SER A 143 24.15 -8.01 -1.14
C SER A 143 24.33 -8.68 0.22
N ASP A 144 24.01 -8.01 1.33
CA ASP A 144 24.08 -8.58 2.68
C ASP A 144 22.98 -9.66 2.87
N PRO A 145 23.36 -10.95 3.03
CA PRO A 145 22.39 -12.03 3.18
C PRO A 145 21.45 -11.85 4.38
N LYS A 146 21.94 -11.28 5.49
CA LYS A 146 21.16 -11.10 6.71
C LYS A 146 20.07 -10.05 6.49
N LEU A 147 20.43 -8.88 5.99
CA LEU A 147 19.47 -7.81 5.70
C LEU A 147 18.47 -8.22 4.62
N LYS A 148 18.92 -8.95 3.59
CA LYS A 148 18.05 -9.51 2.55
C LYS A 148 17.01 -10.46 3.12
N LEU A 149 17.43 -11.40 3.98
CA LEU A 149 16.54 -12.37 4.62
C LEU A 149 15.50 -11.66 5.50
N ILE A 150 15.95 -10.73 6.34
CA ILE A 150 15.07 -9.96 7.24
C ILE A 150 14.03 -9.17 6.44
N SER A 151 14.44 -8.53 5.34
CA SER A 151 13.53 -7.75 4.48
C SER A 151 12.52 -8.64 3.76
N ASN A 152 12.94 -9.81 3.27
CA ASN A 152 12.03 -10.79 2.65
C ASN A 152 11.00 -11.34 3.65
N ASN A 153 11.41 -11.62 4.87
CA ASN A 153 10.51 -12.08 5.93
C ASN A 153 9.51 -10.97 6.31
N ALA A 154 9.96 -9.72 6.44
CA ALA A 154 9.09 -8.58 6.69
C ALA A 154 8.07 -8.39 5.55
N MET A 155 8.50 -8.49 4.29
CA MET A 155 7.59 -8.47 3.14
C MET A 155 6.56 -9.60 3.18
N THR A 156 6.95 -10.81 3.59
CA THR A 156 6.03 -11.96 3.70
C THR A 156 4.96 -11.71 4.77
N ASN A 157 5.37 -11.17 5.92
CA ASN A 157 4.45 -10.79 7.00
C ASN A 157 3.47 -9.69 6.56
N LEU A 158 3.95 -8.72 5.78
CA LEU A 158 3.13 -7.65 5.19
C LEU A 158 2.28 -8.14 4.03
N ALA A 159 2.73 -9.11 3.24
CA ALA A 159 2.01 -9.65 2.09
C ALA A 159 0.71 -10.35 2.52
N GLY A 160 0.64 -10.88 3.74
CA GLY A 160 -0.62 -11.32 4.35
C GLY A 160 -1.69 -10.22 4.45
N TRP A 161 -1.28 -8.95 4.39
CA TRP A 161 -2.14 -7.76 4.39
C TRP A 161 -2.21 -7.06 3.02
N ASN A 162 -1.23 -7.28 2.13
CA ASN A 162 -1.07 -6.58 0.85
C ASN A 162 -1.55 -7.40 -0.38
N THR A 163 -2.30 -8.49 -0.21
CA THR A 163 -2.99 -9.18 -1.32
C THR A 163 -4.27 -8.48 -1.77
N ARG A 164 -4.67 -7.38 -1.13
CA ARG A 164 -5.82 -6.59 -1.57
C ARG A 164 -5.46 -5.83 -2.84
N PHE A 165 -5.93 -6.36 -3.97
CA PHE A 165 -5.77 -5.72 -5.28
C PHE A 165 -6.44 -4.34 -5.36
N LEU A 166 -7.44 -4.09 -4.51
CA LEU A 166 -8.15 -2.81 -4.40
C LEU A 166 -7.91 -2.19 -3.02
N PRO A 167 -7.83 -0.84 -2.92
CA PRO A 167 -7.67 -0.16 -1.63
C PRO A 167 -8.95 -0.22 -0.80
N ASP A 168 -8.84 -0.08 0.53
CA ASP A 168 -10.01 0.06 1.39
C ASP A 168 -10.87 1.27 0.99
N PRO A 169 -12.22 1.19 1.09
CA PRO A 169 -13.02 0.06 1.59
C PRO A 169 -13.42 -0.95 0.50
N TYR A 170 -12.75 -0.97 -0.65
CA TYR A 170 -13.10 -1.84 -1.77
C TYR A 170 -12.48 -3.23 -1.63
N PHE A 171 -13.14 -4.24 -2.19
CA PHE A 171 -12.62 -5.60 -2.22
C PHE A 171 -12.89 -6.28 -3.56
N ILE A 172 -12.07 -7.28 -3.87
CA ILE A 172 -12.29 -8.22 -4.96
C ILE A 172 -11.96 -9.62 -4.45
N ASP A 173 -12.91 -10.54 -4.64
CA ASP A 173 -12.76 -11.95 -4.30
C ASP A 173 -13.00 -12.80 -5.54
N TYR A 174 -12.19 -13.84 -5.71
CA TYR A 174 -12.48 -14.88 -6.70
C TYR A 174 -12.20 -16.26 -6.11
N TYR A 175 -13.01 -17.24 -6.50
CA TYR A 175 -12.90 -18.62 -6.09
C TYR A 175 -13.10 -19.51 -7.30
N PHE A 176 -12.11 -20.36 -7.57
CA PHE A 176 -12.12 -21.30 -8.68
C PHE A 176 -11.78 -22.68 -8.13
N SER A 177 -12.72 -23.62 -8.25
CA SER A 177 -12.60 -24.97 -7.66
C SER A 177 -12.91 -26.04 -8.71
N PRO A 178 -12.03 -26.23 -9.71
CA PRO A 178 -12.23 -27.25 -10.72
C PRO A 178 -12.24 -28.64 -10.08
N LEU A 179 -13.12 -29.50 -10.56
CA LEU A 179 -13.29 -30.85 -10.06
C LEU A 179 -13.50 -31.81 -11.23
N TYR A 180 -13.02 -33.04 -11.08
CA TYR A 180 -13.12 -34.07 -12.11
C TYR A 180 -13.64 -35.37 -11.50
N PHE A 181 -14.71 -35.91 -12.09
CA PHE A 181 -15.33 -37.16 -11.66
C PHE A 181 -14.92 -38.30 -12.60
N SER A 182 -13.97 -39.14 -12.19
CA SER A 182 -13.48 -40.28 -12.99
C SER A 182 -14.56 -41.27 -13.41
N ARG A 183 -15.53 -41.56 -12.53
CA ARG A 183 -16.66 -42.46 -12.83
C ARG A 183 -17.46 -42.00 -14.06
N PHE A 184 -17.52 -40.69 -14.28
CA PHE A 184 -18.29 -40.08 -15.36
C PHE A 184 -17.39 -39.41 -16.40
N ASP A 185 -16.05 -39.53 -16.25
CA ASP A 185 -15.03 -38.81 -17.01
C ASP A 185 -15.41 -37.34 -17.31
N LEU A 186 -15.92 -36.66 -16.28
CA LEU A 186 -16.56 -35.34 -16.34
C LEU A 186 -15.75 -34.30 -15.57
N GLY A 187 -15.30 -33.25 -16.25
CA GLY A 187 -14.70 -32.06 -15.64
C GLY A 187 -15.75 -30.96 -15.42
N ILE A 188 -15.77 -30.37 -14.21
CA ILE A 188 -16.65 -29.25 -13.85
C ILE A 188 -15.79 -28.09 -13.36
N PHE A 189 -16.06 -26.91 -13.92
CA PHE A 189 -15.23 -25.71 -13.75
C PHE A 189 -16.06 -24.55 -13.17
N PRO A 190 -16.31 -24.54 -11.85
CA PRO A 190 -17.04 -23.46 -11.20
C PRO A 190 -16.11 -22.28 -10.88
N LEU A 191 -16.55 -21.08 -11.26
CA LEU A 191 -15.92 -19.80 -10.96
C LEU A 191 -16.92 -18.91 -10.23
N ASN A 192 -16.53 -18.36 -9.09
CA ASN A 192 -17.25 -17.33 -8.38
C ASN A 192 -16.35 -16.10 -8.25
N ALA A 193 -16.84 -14.92 -8.62
CA ALA A 193 -16.14 -13.66 -8.47
C ALA A 193 -17.07 -12.62 -7.83
N ARG A 194 -16.53 -11.76 -6.97
CA ARG A 194 -17.24 -10.65 -6.33
C ARG A 194 -16.34 -9.42 -6.32
N ILE A 195 -16.96 -8.27 -6.52
CA ILE A 195 -16.32 -6.97 -6.35
C ILE A 195 -17.29 -6.06 -5.61
N GLY A 196 -16.79 -5.34 -4.61
CA GLY A 196 -17.68 -4.60 -3.74
C GLY A 196 -16.98 -3.65 -2.79
N VAL A 197 -17.77 -3.20 -1.81
CA VAL A 197 -17.35 -2.27 -0.76
C VAL A 197 -17.79 -2.77 0.60
N TYR A 198 -16.96 -2.52 1.60
CA TYR A 198 -17.33 -2.60 3.01
C TYR A 198 -18.00 -1.29 3.44
N LEU A 199 -19.16 -1.38 4.11
CA LEU A 199 -19.88 -0.20 4.59
C LEU A 199 -19.44 0.27 5.97
N ASP A 200 -18.67 -0.55 6.68
CA ASP A 200 -18.19 -0.29 8.02
C ASP A 200 -16.68 -0.53 8.13
N GLN A 201 -16.03 0.17 9.05
CA GLN A 201 -14.59 0.02 9.31
C GLN A 201 -14.20 -1.38 9.84
N HIS A 202 -15.18 -2.20 10.25
CA HIS A 202 -14.97 -3.54 10.77
C HIS A 202 -15.35 -4.64 9.77
N HIS A 203 -15.72 -4.28 8.53
CA HIS A 203 -16.05 -5.18 7.43
C HIS A 203 -17.18 -6.17 7.76
N GLN A 204 -18.09 -5.79 8.64
CA GLN A 204 -19.27 -6.57 9.01
C GLN A 204 -20.37 -6.48 7.95
N VAL A 205 -20.38 -5.44 7.11
CA VAL A 205 -21.38 -5.25 6.06
C VAL A 205 -20.70 -5.08 4.69
N GLU A 206 -21.00 -5.97 3.77
CA GLU A 206 -20.52 -5.93 2.38
C GLU A 206 -21.70 -5.59 1.45
N LEU A 207 -21.48 -4.69 0.49
CA LEU A 207 -22.30 -4.56 -0.72
C LEU A 207 -21.46 -4.90 -1.94
N TYR A 208 -21.97 -5.74 -2.84
CA TYR A 208 -21.16 -6.23 -3.95
C TYR A 208 -21.96 -6.55 -5.21
N GLY A 209 -21.27 -6.46 -6.35
CA GLY A 209 -21.64 -7.14 -7.58
C GLY A 209 -20.96 -8.51 -7.64
N GLY A 210 -21.66 -9.52 -8.12
CA GLY A 210 -21.21 -10.90 -8.21
C GLY A 210 -21.32 -11.46 -9.63
N MET A 211 -20.39 -12.32 -9.99
CA MET A 211 -20.48 -13.20 -11.14
C MET A 211 -20.24 -14.64 -10.69
N ARG A 212 -21.09 -15.57 -11.12
CA ARG A 212 -20.86 -16.99 -11.00
C ARG A 212 -20.96 -17.64 -12.36
N ALA A 213 -20.03 -18.52 -12.70
CA ALA A 213 -20.10 -19.30 -13.92
C ALA A 213 -19.79 -20.75 -13.59
N THR A 214 -20.59 -21.67 -14.11
CA THR A 214 -20.29 -23.10 -14.08
C THR A 214 -20.29 -23.60 -15.51
N ARG A 215 -19.31 -24.42 -15.86
CA ARG A 215 -19.24 -25.10 -17.16
C ARG A 215 -18.73 -26.52 -16.95
N ASP A 216 -19.20 -27.46 -17.75
CA ASP A 216 -18.59 -28.78 -17.88
C ASP A 216 -18.07 -29.06 -19.30
N ASP A 217 -17.29 -30.13 -19.44
CA ASP A 217 -16.60 -30.52 -20.68
C ASP A 217 -17.33 -31.59 -21.51
N ARG A 218 -18.46 -32.14 -21.02
CA ARG A 218 -19.19 -33.24 -21.68
C ARG A 218 -20.54 -32.86 -22.25
N THR A 219 -21.17 -31.81 -21.73
CA THR A 219 -22.53 -31.44 -22.10
C THR A 219 -22.61 -31.10 -23.58
N SER A 220 -23.50 -31.80 -24.29
CA SER A 220 -23.80 -31.58 -25.70
C SER A 220 -25.25 -31.10 -25.85
N GLY A 221 -25.43 -29.88 -26.34
CA GLY A 221 -26.74 -29.22 -26.46
C GLY A 221 -27.51 -29.58 -27.73
N SER A 222 -27.60 -30.86 -28.10
CA SER A 222 -28.40 -31.27 -29.27
C SER A 222 -29.89 -31.16 -28.96
N ALA A 223 -30.67 -30.63 -29.91
CA ALA A 223 -32.12 -30.41 -29.76
C ALA A 223 -32.92 -31.70 -29.58
N ILE A 224 -32.38 -32.86 -29.97
CA ILE A 224 -33.14 -34.12 -30.03
C ILE A 224 -32.92 -34.99 -28.79
N SER A 225 -31.75 -34.91 -28.14
CA SER A 225 -31.45 -35.62 -26.90
C SER A 225 -30.28 -34.93 -26.16
N PRO A 226 -30.55 -33.87 -25.38
CA PRO A 226 -29.50 -33.16 -24.67
C PRO A 226 -29.04 -33.96 -23.46
N GLN A 227 -27.74 -34.24 -23.38
CA GLN A 227 -27.13 -34.82 -22.18
C GLN A 227 -26.51 -33.69 -21.36
N ILE A 228 -27.18 -33.32 -20.27
CA ILE A 228 -26.81 -32.19 -19.42
C ILE A 228 -26.23 -32.75 -18.12
N TYR A 229 -24.94 -32.51 -17.88
CA TYR A 229 -24.23 -32.95 -16.68
C TYR A 229 -24.11 -31.86 -15.63
N GLU A 230 -24.07 -30.60 -16.07
CA GLU A 230 -24.06 -29.42 -15.21
C GLU A 230 -25.01 -28.33 -15.70
N ASP A 231 -25.27 -27.38 -14.82
CA ASP A 231 -26.23 -26.32 -15.12
C ASP A 231 -25.76 -25.41 -16.26
N ASN A 232 -24.44 -25.34 -16.51
CA ASN A 232 -23.82 -24.54 -17.57
C ASN A 232 -24.42 -23.14 -17.65
N VAL A 233 -24.23 -22.36 -16.60
CA VAL A 233 -24.90 -21.07 -16.41
C VAL A 233 -23.89 -20.00 -16.01
N ALA A 234 -24.08 -18.79 -16.53
CA ALA A 234 -23.44 -17.58 -16.02
C ALA A 234 -24.48 -16.73 -15.30
N VAL A 235 -24.26 -16.41 -14.02
CA VAL A 235 -25.15 -15.62 -13.18
C VAL A 235 -24.46 -14.32 -12.80
N PHE A 236 -25.14 -13.20 -13.03
CA PHE A 236 -24.72 -11.89 -12.57
C PHE A 236 -25.68 -11.43 -11.47
N SER A 237 -25.16 -11.04 -10.32
CA SER A 237 -25.95 -10.66 -9.15
C SER A 237 -25.47 -9.37 -8.50
N ILE A 238 -26.38 -8.75 -7.75
CA ILE A 238 -26.06 -7.72 -6.76
C ILE A 238 -26.46 -8.31 -5.41
N GLY A 239 -25.59 -8.15 -4.42
CA GLY A 239 -25.75 -8.78 -3.13
C GLY A 239 -25.31 -7.93 -1.96
N SER A 240 -25.74 -8.38 -0.79
CA SER A 240 -25.22 -7.92 0.49
C SER A 240 -24.83 -9.11 1.36
N ARG A 241 -23.80 -8.90 2.19
CA ARG A 241 -23.41 -9.86 3.24
C ARG A 241 -23.31 -9.13 4.57
N TYR A 242 -23.80 -9.78 5.62
CA TYR A 242 -23.79 -9.26 6.98
C TYR A 242 -23.19 -10.27 7.96
N GLN A 243 -22.19 -9.85 8.72
CA GLN A 243 -21.55 -10.63 9.77
C GLN A 243 -21.83 -10.00 11.15
N PRO A 244 -22.85 -10.48 11.89
CA PRO A 244 -23.25 -9.86 13.16
C PRO A 244 -22.19 -9.94 14.24
N PHE A 245 -21.40 -11.01 14.27
CA PHE A 245 -20.44 -11.29 15.34
C PHE A 245 -19.00 -11.28 14.83
N ARG A 246 -18.10 -10.58 15.54
CA ARG A 246 -16.67 -10.49 15.17
C ARG A 246 -15.86 -11.75 15.49
N ARG A 247 -16.26 -12.48 16.54
CA ARG A 247 -15.53 -13.67 17.02
C ARG A 247 -16.08 -14.98 16.47
N ILE A 248 -17.32 -14.97 16.00
CA ILE A 248 -18.01 -16.15 15.47
C ILE A 248 -18.02 -16.01 13.95
N PRO A 249 -17.42 -16.94 13.19
CA PRO A 249 -17.27 -16.80 11.74
C PRO A 249 -18.57 -17.20 11.03
N VAL A 250 -19.65 -16.44 11.28
CA VAL A 250 -20.97 -16.64 10.68
C VAL A 250 -21.37 -15.38 9.94
N SER A 251 -21.75 -15.54 8.67
CA SER A 251 -22.24 -14.46 7.81
C SER A 251 -23.59 -14.85 7.20
N PHE A 252 -24.47 -13.89 7.06
CA PHE A 252 -25.70 -13.98 6.27
C PHE A 252 -25.47 -13.30 4.94
N TYR A 253 -26.02 -13.83 3.86
CA TYR A 253 -25.98 -13.15 2.56
C TYR A 253 -27.32 -13.24 1.85
N GLY A 254 -27.57 -12.24 1.02
CA GLY A 254 -28.71 -12.17 0.12
C GLY A 254 -28.27 -11.61 -1.23
N GLU A 255 -28.72 -12.23 -2.30
CA GLU A 255 -28.37 -11.86 -3.67
C GLU A 255 -29.58 -11.94 -4.59
N ILE A 256 -29.66 -10.97 -5.49
CA ILE A 256 -30.63 -10.92 -6.57
C ILE A 256 -29.89 -10.73 -7.88
N GLY A 257 -30.30 -11.43 -8.94
CA GLY A 257 -29.57 -11.44 -10.18
C GLY A 257 -30.32 -12.06 -11.34
N ARG A 258 -29.60 -12.25 -12.44
CA ARG A 258 -30.07 -12.99 -13.61
C ARG A 258 -29.02 -14.01 -14.05
N GLY A 259 -29.50 -15.22 -14.33
CA GLY A 259 -28.72 -16.28 -14.96
C GLY A 259 -28.94 -16.31 -16.46
N TYR A 260 -27.87 -16.63 -17.19
CA TYR A 260 -27.86 -16.89 -18.62
C TYR A 260 -27.38 -18.33 -18.86
N ASP A 261 -28.26 -19.16 -19.43
CA ASP A 261 -27.93 -20.53 -19.81
C ASP A 261 -26.91 -20.53 -20.96
N LEU A 262 -25.74 -21.13 -20.73
CA LEU A 262 -24.64 -21.25 -21.70
C LEU A 262 -24.87 -22.35 -22.73
N ILE A 263 -25.86 -23.21 -22.49
CA ILE A 263 -26.29 -24.28 -23.38
C ILE A 263 -27.71 -24.03 -23.88
N TYR A 264 -28.02 -24.53 -25.07
CA TYR A 264 -29.39 -24.48 -25.57
C TYR A 264 -30.28 -25.40 -24.72
N ARG A 265 -31.39 -24.83 -24.26
CA ARG A 265 -32.50 -25.53 -23.62
C ARG A 265 -33.77 -25.01 -24.28
N PHE A 266 -34.84 -25.79 -24.35
CA PHE A 266 -36.14 -25.39 -24.91
C PHE A 266 -36.87 -24.37 -24.01
N ARG A 267 -36.22 -23.26 -23.69
CA ARG A 267 -36.69 -22.16 -22.83
C ARG A 267 -35.91 -20.88 -23.10
N ASP A 268 -36.36 -19.76 -22.56
CA ASP A 268 -35.57 -18.52 -22.53
C ASP A 268 -34.24 -18.76 -21.81
N ARG A 269 -33.15 -18.24 -22.40
CA ARG A 269 -31.81 -18.37 -21.83
C ARG A 269 -31.64 -17.52 -20.58
N TRP A 270 -32.40 -16.43 -20.45
CA TRP A 270 -32.36 -15.58 -19.28
C TRP A 270 -33.37 -16.04 -18.23
N ARG A 271 -32.90 -16.23 -16.99
CA ARG A 271 -33.73 -16.56 -15.83
C ARG A 271 -33.43 -15.64 -14.66
N SER A 272 -34.46 -15.31 -13.88
CA SER A 272 -34.27 -14.62 -12.61
C SER A 272 -33.57 -15.55 -11.60
N ASP A 273 -32.70 -15.01 -10.78
CA ASP A 273 -31.95 -15.74 -9.76
C ASP A 273 -32.04 -14.97 -8.43
N ILE A 274 -32.49 -15.65 -7.38
CA ILE A 274 -32.56 -15.10 -6.03
C ILE A 274 -31.91 -16.13 -5.10
N ARG A 275 -30.98 -15.68 -4.27
CA ARG A 275 -30.25 -16.54 -3.33
C ARG A 275 -30.16 -15.87 -1.99
N GLY A 276 -30.20 -16.68 -0.94
CA GLY A 276 -29.91 -16.24 0.40
C GLY A 276 -29.46 -17.42 1.22
N GLY A 277 -28.65 -17.15 2.23
CA GLY A 277 -28.18 -18.22 3.09
C GLY A 277 -27.28 -17.75 4.21
N LEU A 278 -26.80 -18.75 4.95
CA LEU A 278 -25.82 -18.60 6.01
C LEU A 278 -24.51 -19.25 5.55
N LEU A 279 -23.41 -18.55 5.77
CA LEU A 279 -22.05 -19.03 5.57
C LEU A 279 -21.39 -19.15 6.93
N SER A 280 -20.75 -20.28 7.19
CA SER A 280 -19.91 -20.49 8.36
C SER A 280 -18.66 -21.23 7.96
N GLY A 281 -17.50 -20.81 8.48
CA GLY A 281 -16.24 -21.46 8.16
C GLY A 281 -15.10 -20.97 9.04
N ALA A 282 -14.25 -21.89 9.49
CA ALA A 282 -13.02 -21.57 10.18
C ALA A 282 -11.83 -21.77 9.22
N ILE A 283 -11.01 -20.74 9.06
CA ILE A 283 -9.73 -20.87 8.37
C ILE A 283 -8.73 -21.43 9.38
N TRP A 284 -8.36 -22.69 9.21
CA TRP A 284 -7.30 -23.33 9.99
C TRP A 284 -5.95 -22.71 9.60
N GLY A 285 -5.14 -22.31 10.59
CA GLY A 285 -3.80 -21.73 10.37
C GLY A 285 -3.63 -20.25 10.76
N LYS A 286 -4.70 -19.51 11.05
CA LYS A 286 -4.62 -18.07 11.45
C LYS A 286 -3.80 -17.80 12.72
N ASN A 287 -3.56 -18.83 13.54
CA ASN A 287 -2.82 -18.75 14.81
C ASN A 287 -1.46 -19.48 14.80
N LEU A 288 -1.04 -20.13 13.71
CA LEU A 288 0.17 -20.96 13.72
C LEU A 288 1.49 -20.17 13.65
N PHE A 289 1.46 -18.89 13.28
CA PHE A 289 2.67 -18.05 13.13
C PHE A 289 2.87 -17.01 14.24
N ARG A 290 2.09 -17.09 15.33
CA ARG A 290 2.24 -16.17 16.47
C ARG A 290 3.21 -16.69 17.56
N TRP A 291 3.79 -17.87 17.37
CA TRP A 291 4.59 -18.59 18.39
C TRP A 291 6.09 -18.73 18.10
N PHE A 292 6.63 -18.10 17.05
CA PHE A 292 8.08 -17.99 16.87
C PHE A 292 8.54 -16.54 16.98
N GLN A 293 8.26 -15.91 18.13
CA GLN A 293 9.15 -14.89 18.67
C GLN A 293 10.37 -15.62 19.24
N PHE A 294 11.46 -15.70 18.46
CA PHE A 294 12.76 -15.99 19.05
C PHE A 294 13.14 -14.78 19.90
N SER A 295 13.17 -14.97 21.21
CA SER A 295 14.02 -14.18 22.10
C SER A 295 15.46 -14.63 21.91
N LEU A 296 16.37 -13.65 21.86
CA LEU A 296 17.84 -13.68 21.69
C LEU A 296 18.31 -13.54 20.23
#